data_AF-A0A7J9X3G3-F1
#
_entry.id   AF-A0A7J9X3G3-F1
#
_cell.length_a   1.000
_cell.length_b   1.000
_cell.length_c   1.000
_cell.angle_alpha   90.00
_cell.angle_beta   90.00
_cell.angle_gamma   90.00
#
_symmetry.space_group_name_H-M   'P 1'
#
loop_
_entity.id
_entity.type
_entity.pdbx_description
1 polymer ?
#
loop_
_entity_poly.entity_id
_entity_poly.type
_entity_poly.pdbx_seq_one_letter_code
_entity_poly.pdbx_strand_id
1 'polypeptide(L)'
;MAADGTASAEPVRRMRRVERREQILGAATRAFARTGFVHTSLDDVAAEAGITRVLLYRHFDSKADMYRAVLDRACRQLETAVDVDNLGDDSLPALVRAAAADPDGFRLLFHHAAREPEFRGYIDALTTASTEIAHRNLTGYLPAGPWLDWAARIVPRFAIEAVISWLDAGRPDPDHVAERIDHAIRGIMRAAGPNGG
;
A
#
# COMPACT_ATOMS: atom_id res chain seq x y z
N MET A 1 -38.53 -41.13 -5.33
CA MET A 1 -37.50 -40.79 -4.32
C MET A 1 -36.22 -40.43 -5.05
N ALA A 2 -36.00 -39.15 -5.30
CA ALA A 2 -34.74 -38.64 -5.83
C ALA A 2 -34.57 -37.22 -5.32
N ALA A 3 -33.65 -37.04 -4.38
CA ALA A 3 -32.95 -35.79 -4.09
C ALA A 3 -31.96 -36.10 -2.97
N ASP A 4 -30.68 -36.30 -3.30
CA ASP A 4 -29.63 -35.67 -2.49
C ASP A 4 -28.29 -35.65 -3.24
N GLY A 5 -27.52 -34.57 -3.07
CA GLY A 5 -26.09 -34.57 -3.36
C GLY A 5 -25.57 -33.59 -4.41
N THR A 6 -25.78 -32.27 -4.27
CA THR A 6 -25.00 -31.27 -5.04
C THR A 6 -24.59 -30.00 -4.27
N ALA A 7 -24.77 -29.90 -2.95
CA ALA A 7 -24.49 -28.64 -2.22
C ALA A 7 -23.06 -28.46 -1.66
N SER A 8 -22.16 -29.46 -1.72
CA SER A 8 -20.88 -29.41 -0.96
C SER A 8 -19.60 -29.13 -1.79
N ALA A 9 -19.65 -29.09 -3.12
CA ALA A 9 -18.43 -28.98 -3.95
C ALA A 9 -18.07 -27.55 -4.40
N GLU A 10 -19.04 -26.66 -4.55
CA GLU A 10 -18.83 -25.27 -5.01
C GLU A 10 -18.11 -24.35 -3.99
N PRO A 11 -18.43 -24.38 -2.68
CA PRO A 11 -17.78 -23.52 -1.71
C PRO A 11 -16.28 -23.84 -1.57
N VAL A 12 -15.94 -25.13 -1.52
CA VAL A 12 -14.57 -25.63 -1.38
C VAL A 12 -13.73 -25.30 -2.62
N ARG A 13 -14.28 -25.42 -3.83
CA ARG A 13 -13.59 -25.08 -5.07
C ARG A 13 -13.34 -23.57 -5.18
N ARG A 14 -14.29 -22.74 -4.75
CA ARG A 14 -14.15 -21.28 -4.71
C ARG A 14 -13.08 -20.85 -3.72
N MET A 15 -13.06 -21.41 -2.50
CA MET A 15 -12.02 -21.14 -1.50
C MET A 15 -10.62 -21.48 -2.03
N ARG A 16 -10.42 -22.68 -2.60
CA ARG A 16 -9.14 -23.08 -3.20
C ARG A 16 -8.69 -22.15 -4.33
N ARG A 17 -9.63 -21.61 -5.11
CA ARG A 17 -9.31 -20.63 -6.17
C ARG A 17 -8.87 -19.29 -5.60
N VAL A 18 -9.50 -18.82 -4.52
CA VAL A 18 -9.13 -17.58 -3.81
C VAL A 18 -7.75 -17.74 -3.16
N GLU A 19 -7.53 -18.80 -2.41
CA GLU A 19 -6.23 -19.11 -1.79
C GLU A 19 -5.11 -19.15 -2.84
N ARG A 20 -5.37 -19.78 -3.98
CA ARG A 20 -4.41 -19.83 -5.09
C ARG A 20 -4.14 -18.46 -5.70
N ARG A 21 -5.19 -17.64 -5.89
CA ARG A 21 -5.01 -16.26 -6.38
C ARG A 21 -4.14 -15.46 -5.42
N GLU A 22 -4.39 -15.58 -4.12
CA GLU A 22 -3.59 -14.89 -3.09
C GLU A 22 -2.14 -15.38 -3.04
N GLN A 23 -1.90 -16.68 -3.26
CA GLN A 23 -0.55 -17.22 -3.38
C GLN A 23 0.19 -16.61 -4.58
N ILE A 24 -0.47 -16.54 -5.74
CA ILE A 24 0.11 -15.95 -6.96
C ILE A 24 0.39 -14.46 -6.75
N LEU A 25 -0.54 -13.72 -6.13
CA LEU A 25 -0.33 -12.30 -5.84
C LEU A 25 0.86 -12.08 -4.91
N GLY A 26 1.03 -12.90 -3.86
CA GLY A 26 2.19 -12.79 -2.97
C GLY A 26 3.52 -13.06 -3.68
N ALA A 27 3.55 -14.02 -4.61
CA ALA A 27 4.70 -14.26 -5.46
C ALA A 27 4.97 -13.10 -6.44
N ALA A 28 3.92 -12.57 -7.06
CA ALA A 28 4.01 -11.41 -7.95
C ALA A 28 4.56 -10.18 -7.21
N THR A 29 4.11 -9.92 -5.97
CA THR A 29 4.65 -8.85 -5.11
C THR A 29 6.16 -8.97 -4.96
N ARG A 30 6.68 -10.14 -4.57
CA ARG A 30 8.14 -10.34 -4.40
C ARG A 30 8.91 -10.22 -5.71
N ALA A 31 8.36 -10.72 -6.81
CA ALA A 31 8.99 -10.61 -8.12
C ALA A 31 9.10 -9.14 -8.56
N PHE A 32 7.98 -8.41 -8.51
CA PHE A 32 7.93 -7.00 -8.89
C PHE A 32 8.75 -6.09 -7.96
N ALA A 33 8.77 -6.35 -6.65
CA ALA A 33 9.55 -5.54 -5.71
C ALA A 33 11.06 -5.64 -5.95
N ARG A 34 11.53 -6.76 -6.52
CA ARG A 34 12.96 -7.02 -6.74
C ARG A 34 13.53 -6.26 -7.93
N THR A 35 12.80 -6.22 -9.04
CA THR A 35 13.31 -5.70 -10.33
C THR A 35 12.41 -4.67 -10.99
N GLY A 36 11.26 -4.34 -10.37
CA GLY A 36 10.28 -3.40 -10.90
C GLY A 36 9.38 -4.03 -11.97
N PHE A 37 8.38 -3.25 -12.42
CA PHE A 37 7.40 -3.71 -13.39
C PHE A 37 8.01 -4.04 -14.74
N VAL A 38 8.83 -3.14 -15.31
CA VAL A 38 9.41 -3.29 -16.66
C VAL A 38 10.22 -4.58 -16.79
N HIS A 39 11.11 -4.84 -15.83
CA HIS A 39 12.07 -5.96 -15.90
C HIS A 39 11.53 -7.29 -15.37
N THR A 40 10.33 -7.33 -14.78
CA THR A 40 9.68 -8.58 -14.39
C THR A 40 8.91 -9.17 -15.57
N SER A 41 9.13 -10.45 -15.88
CA SER A 41 8.33 -11.21 -16.84
C SER A 41 7.27 -12.08 -16.14
N LEU A 42 6.26 -12.54 -16.89
CA LEU A 42 5.29 -13.50 -16.37
C LEU A 42 5.92 -14.87 -16.07
N ASP A 43 7.04 -15.21 -16.70
CA ASP A 43 7.78 -16.44 -16.39
C ASP A 43 8.48 -16.32 -15.04
N ASP A 44 9.05 -15.16 -14.73
CA ASP A 44 9.65 -14.90 -13.42
C ASP A 44 8.63 -15.05 -12.30
N VAL A 45 7.41 -14.52 -12.49
CA VAL A 45 6.32 -14.67 -11.52
C VAL A 45 5.84 -16.11 -11.42
N ALA A 46 5.72 -16.82 -12.55
CA ALA A 46 5.32 -18.23 -12.55
C ALA A 46 6.35 -19.09 -11.79
N ALA A 47 7.64 -18.84 -12.02
CA ALA A 47 8.73 -19.48 -11.30
C ALA A 47 8.70 -19.16 -9.79
N GLU A 48 8.55 -17.90 -9.43
CA GLU A 48 8.43 -17.43 -8.04
C GLU A 48 7.20 -18.02 -7.32
N ALA A 49 6.11 -18.24 -8.05
CA ALA A 49 4.89 -18.85 -7.53
C ALA A 49 4.91 -20.40 -7.52
N GLY A 50 5.90 -21.03 -8.16
CA GLY A 50 5.96 -22.48 -8.33
C GLY A 50 4.83 -23.04 -9.21
N ILE A 51 4.38 -22.28 -10.21
CA ILE A 51 3.30 -22.66 -11.13
C ILE A 51 3.70 -22.52 -12.59
N THR A 52 2.87 -23.04 -13.50
CA THR A 52 3.06 -22.86 -14.94
C THR A 52 2.52 -21.51 -15.41
N ARG A 53 3.12 -20.96 -16.47
CA ARG A 53 2.62 -19.74 -17.13
C ARG A 53 1.16 -19.88 -17.57
N VAL A 54 0.76 -21.07 -18.04
CA VAL A 54 -0.64 -21.37 -18.42
C VAL A 54 -1.59 -21.23 -17.23
N LEU A 55 -1.18 -21.65 -16.03
CA LEU A 55 -2.00 -21.47 -14.83
C LEU A 55 -2.10 -20.00 -14.44
N LEU A 56 -1.01 -19.24 -14.59
CA LEU A 56 -0.98 -17.81 -14.30
C LEU A 56 -1.94 -17.02 -15.21
N TYR A 57 -1.97 -17.34 -16.51
CA TYR A 57 -2.93 -16.74 -17.47
C TYR A 57 -4.41 -17.06 -17.18
N ARG A 58 -4.72 -18.08 -16.38
CA ARG A 58 -6.12 -18.34 -15.95
C ARG A 58 -6.60 -17.36 -14.88
N HIS A 59 -5.68 -16.62 -14.26
CA HIS A 59 -5.98 -15.67 -13.19
C HIS A 59 -5.79 -14.21 -13.61
N PHE A 60 -4.93 -13.93 -14.59
CA PHE A 60 -4.59 -12.59 -15.04
C PHE A 60 -4.44 -12.55 -16.56
N ASP A 61 -5.08 -11.56 -17.19
CA ASP A 61 -5.08 -11.41 -18.64
C ASP A 61 -3.77 -10.81 -19.16
N SER A 62 -3.09 -10.01 -18.33
CA SER A 62 -1.80 -9.41 -18.66
C SER A 62 -0.90 -9.20 -17.43
N LYS A 63 0.39 -8.85 -17.68
CA LYS A 63 1.32 -8.41 -16.64
C LYS A 63 0.81 -7.15 -15.94
N ALA A 64 0.23 -6.22 -16.71
CA ALA A 64 -0.33 -4.99 -16.17
C ALA A 64 -1.51 -5.27 -15.23
N ASP A 65 -2.41 -6.19 -15.59
CA ASP A 65 -3.55 -6.56 -14.73
C ASP A 65 -3.11 -7.26 -13.46
N MET A 66 -2.07 -8.08 -13.55
CA MET A 66 -1.44 -8.68 -12.37
C MET A 66 -0.78 -7.63 -11.48
N TYR A 67 -0.09 -6.65 -12.06
CA TYR A 67 0.53 -5.56 -11.31
C TYR A 67 -0.53 -4.70 -10.61
N ARG A 68 -1.61 -4.30 -11.30
CA ARG A 68 -2.75 -3.59 -10.70
C ARG A 68 -3.33 -4.37 -9.53
N ALA A 69 -3.55 -5.68 -9.70
CA ALA A 69 -4.07 -6.52 -8.63
C ALA A 69 -3.12 -6.64 -7.41
N VAL A 70 -1.80 -6.55 -7.63
CA VAL A 70 -0.81 -6.46 -6.54
C VAL A 70 -0.92 -5.12 -5.82
N LEU A 71 -1.02 -4.00 -6.55
CA LEU A 71 -1.22 -2.68 -5.94
C LEU A 71 -2.54 -2.59 -5.16
N ASP A 72 -3.64 -3.07 -5.74
CA ASP A 72 -4.96 -3.11 -5.09
C ASP A 72 -4.96 -3.99 -3.83
N ARG A 73 -4.16 -5.06 -3.82
CA ARG A 73 -3.97 -5.87 -2.63
C ARG A 73 -3.20 -5.10 -1.55
N ALA A 74 -2.09 -4.46 -1.91
CA ALA A 74 -1.29 -3.68 -0.96
C ALA A 74 -2.10 -2.49 -0.39
N CYS A 75 -2.87 -1.79 -1.23
CA CYS A 75 -3.74 -0.69 -0.81
C CYS A 75 -4.80 -1.18 0.19
N ARG A 76 -5.52 -2.27 -0.12
CA ARG A 76 -6.51 -2.84 0.81
C ARG A 76 -5.92 -3.32 2.12
N GLN A 77 -4.71 -3.92 2.09
CA GLN A 77 -4.01 -4.31 3.30
C GLN A 77 -3.66 -3.10 4.16
N LEU A 78 -3.24 -1.99 3.54
CA LEU A 78 -2.97 -0.75 4.23
C LEU A 78 -4.24 -0.12 4.82
N GLU A 79 -5.32 -0.02 4.04
CA GLU A 79 -6.63 0.49 4.48
C GLU A 79 -7.22 -0.34 5.63
N THR A 80 -6.96 -1.65 5.64
CA THR A 80 -7.40 -2.53 6.75
C THR A 80 -6.56 -2.31 8.01
N ALA A 81 -5.26 -2.02 7.84
CA ALA A 81 -4.34 -1.87 8.96
C ALA A 81 -4.36 -0.46 9.58
N VAL A 82 -4.65 0.56 8.78
CA VAL A 82 -4.68 1.97 9.17
C VAL A 82 -6.10 2.47 9.04
N ASP A 83 -6.67 3.00 10.12
CA ASP A 83 -7.93 3.73 10.05
C ASP A 83 -7.70 5.05 9.32
N VAL A 84 -7.82 5.00 7.99
CA VAL A 84 -7.57 6.15 7.10
C VAL A 84 -8.64 7.22 7.20
N ASP A 85 -9.83 6.89 7.71
CA ASP A 85 -10.92 7.84 7.88
C ASP A 85 -10.75 8.68 9.15
N ASN A 86 -10.04 8.15 10.15
CA ASN A 86 -9.79 8.81 11.41
C ASN A 86 -8.30 8.75 11.78
N LEU A 87 -7.51 9.64 11.17
CA LEU A 87 -6.09 9.71 11.46
C LEU A 87 -5.85 10.37 12.83
N GLY A 88 -5.19 9.66 13.73
CA GLY A 88 -4.86 10.10 15.08
C GLY A 88 -3.52 9.55 15.55
N ASP A 89 -3.32 9.54 16.87
CA ASP A 89 -2.04 9.15 17.48
C ASP A 89 -1.60 7.72 17.10
N ASP A 90 -2.54 6.81 16.85
CA ASP A 90 -2.27 5.42 16.48
C ASP A 90 -1.97 5.20 14.98
N SER A 91 -2.19 6.21 14.13
CA SER A 91 -2.07 6.04 12.67
C SER A 91 -0.64 5.82 12.20
N LEU A 92 0.34 6.51 12.79
CA LEU A 92 1.76 6.30 12.48
C LEU A 92 2.27 4.94 12.97
N PRO A 93 2.01 4.52 14.21
CA PRO A 93 2.28 3.15 14.64
C PRO A 93 1.63 2.09 13.72
N ALA A 94 0.38 2.29 13.31
CA ALA A 94 -0.31 1.40 12.39
C ALA A 94 0.36 1.34 11.01
N LEU A 95 0.72 2.49 10.45
CA LEU A 95 1.43 2.61 9.17
C LEU A 95 2.78 1.87 9.21
N VAL A 96 3.56 2.08 10.27
CA VAL A 96 4.85 1.41 10.50
C VAL A 96 4.66 -0.11 10.59
N ARG A 97 3.68 -0.58 11.37
CA ARG A 97 3.38 -2.02 11.50
C ARG A 97 2.95 -2.63 10.16
N ALA A 98 2.10 -1.94 9.40
CA ALA A 98 1.66 -2.39 8.08
C ALA A 98 2.84 -2.51 7.10
N ALA A 99 3.70 -1.50 7.06
CA ALA A 99 4.91 -1.49 6.23
C ALA A 99 5.92 -2.58 6.65
N ALA A 100 6.07 -2.84 7.94
CA ALA A 100 6.95 -3.89 8.45
C ALA A 100 6.43 -5.30 8.13
N ALA A 101 5.11 -5.48 8.07
CA ALA A 101 4.45 -6.75 7.79
C ALA A 101 4.51 -7.14 6.31
N ASP A 102 4.41 -6.17 5.39
CA ASP A 102 4.61 -6.38 3.94
C ASP A 102 5.46 -5.26 3.31
N PRO A 103 6.79 -5.30 3.50
CA PRO A 103 7.69 -4.26 2.99
C PRO A 103 7.73 -4.18 1.47
N ASP A 104 7.58 -5.32 0.79
CA ASP A 104 7.62 -5.39 -0.67
C ASP A 104 6.34 -4.78 -1.25
N GLY A 105 5.19 -5.12 -0.69
CA GLY A 105 3.91 -4.50 -1.04
C GLY A 105 3.91 -2.99 -0.77
N PHE A 106 4.43 -2.56 0.38
CA PHE A 106 4.52 -1.14 0.73
C PHE A 106 5.40 -0.36 -0.25
N ARG A 107 6.59 -0.87 -0.58
CA ARG A 107 7.49 -0.24 -1.57
C ARG A 107 6.89 -0.24 -2.96
N LEU A 108 6.20 -1.31 -3.37
CA LEU A 108 5.55 -1.36 -4.67
C LEU A 108 4.47 -0.29 -4.81
N LEU A 109 3.64 -0.16 -3.78
CA LEU A 109 2.53 0.79 -3.74
C LEU A 109 3.01 2.23 -3.83
N PHE A 110 4.04 2.59 -3.07
CA PHE A 110 4.44 4.00 -2.91
C PHE A 110 5.70 4.43 -3.68
N HIS A 111 6.58 3.50 -4.05
CA HIS A 111 7.89 3.83 -4.64
C HIS A 111 8.02 3.39 -6.10
N HIS A 112 7.64 2.16 -6.43
CA HIS A 112 7.82 1.62 -7.78
C HIS A 112 6.72 2.07 -8.74
N ALA A 113 5.45 1.97 -8.33
CA ALA A 113 4.34 2.39 -9.19
C ALA A 113 4.41 3.87 -9.58
N ALA A 114 4.96 4.74 -8.72
CA ALA A 114 5.14 6.17 -9.00
C ALA A 114 6.08 6.46 -10.18
N ARG A 115 6.98 5.53 -10.54
CA ARG A 115 7.94 5.71 -11.63
C ARG A 115 7.46 5.15 -12.98
N GLU A 116 6.33 4.46 -12.99
CA GLU A 116 5.83 3.75 -14.17
C GLU A 116 4.72 4.57 -14.85
N PRO A 117 4.94 5.09 -16.08
CA PRO A 117 3.95 5.92 -16.76
C PRO A 117 2.59 5.26 -16.94
N GLU A 118 2.57 3.93 -17.12
CA GLU A 118 1.35 3.13 -17.27
C GLU A 118 0.44 3.19 -16.03
N PHE A 119 1.01 3.41 -14.84
CA PHE A 119 0.28 3.44 -13.57
C PHE A 119 0.11 4.85 -12.99
N ARG A 120 0.44 5.89 -13.76
CA ARG A 120 0.32 7.29 -13.30
C ARG A 120 -1.06 7.62 -12.74
N GLY A 121 -2.13 7.23 -13.45
CA GLY A 121 -3.50 7.50 -12.99
C GLY A 121 -3.86 6.82 -11.66
N TYR A 122 -3.29 5.64 -11.39
CA TYR A 122 -3.46 4.96 -10.10
C TYR A 122 -2.76 5.75 -8.97
N ILE A 123 -1.54 6.21 -9.23
CA ILE A 123 -0.74 6.96 -8.26
C ILE A 123 -1.30 8.36 -8.00
N ASP A 124 -1.82 9.01 -9.03
CA ASP A 124 -2.50 10.29 -8.91
C ASP A 124 -3.75 10.16 -8.03
N ALA A 125 -4.53 9.09 -8.22
CA ALA A 125 -5.70 8.81 -7.39
C ALA A 125 -5.33 8.56 -5.92
N LEU A 126 -4.30 7.73 -5.66
CA LEU A 126 -3.80 7.46 -4.32
C LEU A 126 -3.27 8.72 -3.61
N THR A 127 -2.54 9.56 -4.33
CA THR A 127 -2.00 10.84 -3.83
C THR A 127 -3.13 11.81 -3.51
N THR A 128 -4.14 11.90 -4.38
CA THR A 128 -5.33 12.74 -4.17
C THR A 128 -6.08 12.30 -2.93
N ALA A 129 -6.42 11.00 -2.83
CA ALA A 129 -7.12 10.46 -1.66
C ALA A 129 -6.35 10.72 -0.36
N SER A 130 -5.04 10.47 -0.34
CA SER A 130 -4.19 10.71 0.84
C SER A 130 -4.14 12.18 1.24
N THR A 131 -4.13 13.09 0.26
CA THR A 131 -4.16 14.54 0.50
C THR A 131 -5.50 14.98 1.09
N GLU A 132 -6.62 14.46 0.56
CA GLU A 132 -7.95 14.77 1.07
C GLU A 132 -8.15 14.27 2.51
N ILE A 133 -7.69 13.05 2.79
CA ILE A 133 -7.66 12.46 4.13
C ILE A 133 -6.85 13.35 5.07
N ALA A 134 -5.61 13.69 4.70
CA ALA A 134 -4.75 14.55 5.51
C ALA A 134 -5.39 15.93 5.73
N HIS A 135 -5.99 16.53 4.70
CA HIS A 135 -6.68 17.81 4.82
C HIS A 135 -7.80 17.73 5.85
N ARG A 136 -8.70 16.73 5.79
CA ARG A 136 -9.78 16.55 6.77
C ARG A 136 -9.23 16.46 8.20
N ASN A 137 -8.21 15.64 8.42
CA ASN A 137 -7.64 15.41 9.75
C ASN A 137 -6.85 16.61 10.29
N LEU A 138 -6.22 17.40 9.42
CA LEU A 138 -5.44 18.57 9.82
C LEU A 138 -6.27 19.81 10.15
N THR A 139 -7.56 19.86 9.79
CA THR A 139 -8.45 21.01 10.11
C THR A 139 -8.62 21.25 11.61
N GLY A 140 -8.41 20.23 12.45
CA GLY A 140 -8.42 20.38 13.92
C GLY A 140 -7.15 21.01 14.50
N TYR A 141 -6.08 21.10 13.71
CA TYR A 141 -4.75 21.54 14.15
C TYR A 141 -4.29 22.83 13.47
N LEU A 142 -4.75 23.09 12.25
CA LEU A 142 -4.36 24.24 11.44
C LEU A 142 -5.58 25.03 10.95
N PRO A 143 -5.51 26.38 10.94
CA PRO A 143 -6.58 27.19 10.38
C PRO A 143 -6.71 26.95 8.87
N ALA A 144 -7.93 27.07 8.35
CA ALA A 144 -8.18 26.97 6.92
C ALA A 144 -7.37 28.00 6.13
N GLY A 145 -6.73 27.55 5.04
CA GLY A 145 -5.94 28.42 4.16
C GLY A 145 -4.76 27.71 3.51
N PRO A 146 -3.89 28.46 2.81
CA PRO A 146 -2.81 27.89 2.00
C PRO A 146 -1.81 27.01 2.77
N TRP A 147 -1.63 27.27 4.07
CA TRP A 147 -0.73 26.48 4.92
C TRP A 147 -1.32 25.14 5.35
N LEU A 148 -2.66 25.06 5.54
CA LEU A 148 -3.35 23.78 5.70
C LEU A 148 -3.22 22.96 4.41
N ASP A 149 -3.47 23.57 3.25
CA ASP A 149 -3.31 22.88 1.94
C ASP A 149 -1.87 22.40 1.72
N TRP A 150 -0.89 23.22 2.12
CA TRP A 150 0.51 22.87 2.05
C TRP A 150 0.84 21.68 2.97
N ALA A 151 0.42 21.72 4.23
CA ALA A 151 0.66 20.64 5.19
C ALA A 151 -0.04 19.35 4.75
N ALA A 152 -1.30 19.41 4.32
CA ALA A 152 -2.07 18.27 3.81
C ALA A 152 -1.40 17.59 2.61
N ARG A 153 -0.70 18.36 1.77
CA ARG A 153 0.08 17.81 0.66
C ARG A 153 1.43 17.23 1.09
N ILE A 154 2.08 17.75 2.14
CA ILE A 154 3.44 17.35 2.53
C ILE A 154 3.43 16.18 3.52
N VAL A 155 2.59 16.24 4.55
CA VAL A 155 2.57 15.27 5.66
C VAL A 155 2.47 13.81 5.20
N PRO A 156 1.51 13.40 4.34
CA PRO A 156 1.42 12.00 3.91
C PRO A 156 2.66 11.57 3.09
N ARG A 157 3.17 12.44 2.22
CA ARG A 157 4.40 12.16 1.44
C ARG A 157 5.60 11.97 2.33
N PHE A 158 5.76 12.85 3.33
CA PHE A 158 6.82 12.72 4.32
C PHE A 158 6.71 11.44 5.13
N ALA A 159 5.51 11.11 5.64
CA ALA A 159 5.29 9.90 6.44
C ALA A 159 5.67 8.64 5.66
N ILE A 160 5.20 8.53 4.41
CA ILE A 160 5.50 7.41 3.51
C ILE A 160 7.01 7.32 3.25
N GLU A 161 7.66 8.43 2.87
CA GLU A 161 9.10 8.46 2.58
C GLU A 161 9.95 8.10 3.81
N ALA A 162 9.55 8.58 5.00
CA ALA A 162 10.23 8.27 6.24
C ALA A 162 10.13 6.77 6.59
N VAL A 163 8.97 6.15 6.37
CA VAL A 163 8.79 4.71 6.56
C VAL A 163 9.59 3.90 5.54
N ILE A 164 9.61 4.29 4.26
CA ILE A 164 10.44 3.64 3.23
C ILE A 164 11.92 3.74 3.58
N SER A 165 12.39 4.94 3.92
CA SER A 165 13.78 5.18 4.32
C SER A 165 14.17 4.34 5.54
N TRP A 166 13.26 4.18 6.51
CA TRP A 166 13.48 3.30 7.66
C TRP A 166 13.55 1.82 7.29
N LEU A 167 12.68 1.34 6.39
CA LEU A 167 12.75 -0.02 5.86
C LEU A 167 14.08 -0.27 5.13
N ASP A 168 14.56 0.70 4.36
CA ASP A 168 15.81 0.62 3.59
C ASP A 168 17.05 0.70 4.49
N ALA A 169 16.96 1.41 5.61
CA ALA A 169 18.00 1.45 6.64
C ALA A 169 18.11 0.16 7.49
N GLY A 170 17.32 -0.87 7.18
CA GLY A 170 17.34 -2.13 7.93
C GLY A 170 16.53 -2.11 9.22
N ARG A 171 15.53 -1.23 9.31
CA ARG A 171 14.59 -1.11 10.43
C ARG A 171 15.24 -0.84 11.79
N PRO A 172 16.11 0.18 11.92
CA PRO A 172 16.69 0.53 13.22
C PRO A 172 15.60 0.98 14.20
N ASP A 173 15.74 0.59 15.46
CA ASP A 173 14.89 1.06 16.58
C ASP A 173 13.38 0.99 16.28
N PRO A 174 12.84 -0.21 15.98
CA PRO A 174 11.48 -0.38 15.48
C PRO A 174 10.40 0.08 16.47
N ASP A 175 10.70 0.10 17.76
CA ASP A 175 9.74 0.48 18.81
C ASP A 175 9.52 1.99 18.86
N HIS A 176 10.51 2.81 18.46
CA HIS A 176 10.44 4.28 18.54
C HIS A 176 10.33 4.97 17.19
N VAL A 177 10.41 4.24 16.06
CA VAL A 177 10.37 4.87 14.72
C VAL A 177 9.09 5.68 14.51
N ALA A 178 7.94 5.20 14.99
CA ALA A 178 6.67 5.91 14.85
C ALA A 178 6.71 7.27 15.56
N GLU A 179 7.25 7.31 16.78
CA GLU A 179 7.42 8.55 17.57
C GLU A 179 8.40 9.52 16.90
N ARG A 180 9.49 9.01 16.31
CA ARG A 180 10.46 9.82 15.58
C ARG A 180 9.84 10.49 14.36
N ILE A 181 9.01 9.75 13.61
CA ILE A 181 8.28 10.27 12.45
C ILE A 181 7.22 11.30 12.90
N ASP A 182 6.48 11.00 13.98
CA ASP A 182 5.49 11.92 14.56
C ASP A 182 6.13 13.25 14.94
N HIS A 183 7.30 13.22 15.60
CA HIS A 183 8.03 14.44 15.97
C HIS A 183 8.35 15.33 14.75
N ALA A 184 8.78 14.72 13.65
CA ALA A 184 9.06 15.45 12.42
C ALA A 184 7.78 16.02 11.78
N ILE A 185 6.68 15.27 11.78
CA ILE A 185 5.36 15.75 11.30
C ILE A 185 4.87 16.92 12.15
N ARG A 186 5.01 16.86 13.48
CA ARG A 186 4.71 18.00 14.36
C ARG A 186 5.54 19.23 14.02
N GLY A 187 6.80 19.04 13.62
CA GLY A 187 7.64 20.12 13.08
C GLY A 187 7.05 20.76 11.82
N ILE A 188 6.60 19.95 10.86
CA ILE A 188 5.92 20.40 9.64
C ILE A 188 4.64 21.17 9.98
N MET A 189 3.81 20.65 10.89
CA MET A 189 2.59 21.32 11.34
C MET A 189 2.89 22.65 12.04
N ARG A 190 3.92 22.73 12.87
CA ARG A 190 4.33 24.00 13.50
C ARG A 190 4.78 25.03 12.46
N ALA A 191 5.50 24.62 11.42
CA ALA A 191 5.90 25.51 10.33
C ALA A 191 4.71 26.00 9.48
N ALA A 192 3.63 25.22 9.40
CA ALA A 192 2.37 25.62 8.77
C ALA A 192 1.47 26.46 9.70
N GLY A 193 1.72 26.43 11.00
CA GLY A 193 0.97 27.20 11.99
C GLY A 193 1.17 28.71 11.78
N PRO A 194 0.29 29.55 12.35
CA PRO A 194 0.49 30.99 12.33
C PRO A 194 1.86 31.31 12.93
N ASN A 195 2.68 32.08 12.22
CA ASN A 195 3.90 32.63 12.76
C ASN A 195 3.52 33.35 14.06
N GLY A 196 4.04 32.89 15.21
CA GLY A 196 4.01 33.69 16.42
C GLY A 196 4.63 35.05 16.11
N GLY A 197 3.95 36.13 16.48
CA GLY A 197 4.29 37.51 16.13
C GLY A 197 5.64 38.00 16.62
#